data_AF-A0A4P5VQE9-F1
#
_entry.id   AF-A0A4P5VQE9-F1
#
_cell.length_a   1.000
_cell.length_b   1.000
_cell.length_c   1.000
_cell.angle_alpha   90.00
_cell.angle_beta   90.00
_cell.angle_gamma   90.00
#
_symmetry.space_group_name_H-M   'P 1'
#
loop_
_entity.id
_entity.type
_entity.pdbx_description
1 polymer ?
#
loop_
_entity_poly.entity_id
_entity_poly.type
_entity_poly.pdbx_seq_one_letter_code
_entity_poly.pdbx_strand_id
1 'polypeptide(L)'
;MSAKYQHVDITPEASDFIELLRELGHLDDGAIETLTTALMDAARPNVAVTLLDARRAAAAWFADNESRLRPEARELLNAEWSRLFS
;
A
#
# COMPACT_ATOMS: atom_id res chain seq x y z
N MET A 1 19.65 12.51 17.30
CA MET A 1 18.20 12.23 17.17
C MET A 1 18.05 11.27 16.01
N SER A 2 17.99 9.96 16.25
CA SER A 2 17.72 8.98 15.19
C SER A 2 16.33 8.43 15.43
N ALA A 3 15.45 8.70 14.46
CA ALA A 3 14.02 8.58 14.59
C ALA A 3 13.59 7.13 14.86
N LYS A 4 12.57 7.06 15.72
CA LYS A 4 11.71 5.91 16.02
C LYS A 4 11.30 5.16 14.75
N TYR A 5 12.04 4.12 14.37
CA TYR A 5 11.39 3.00 13.67
C TYR A 5 10.76 2.14 14.76
N GLN A 6 9.60 2.58 15.26
CA GLN A 6 8.74 1.68 16.01
C GLN A 6 8.55 0.43 15.14
N HIS A 7 8.83 -0.76 15.67
CA HIS A 7 8.44 -1.99 14.99
C HIS A 7 6.93 -1.92 14.78
N VAL A 8 6.54 -1.63 13.55
CA VAL A 8 5.15 -1.70 13.12
C VAL A 8 4.91 -3.17 12.85
N ASP A 9 4.13 -3.80 13.72
CA ASP A 9 3.67 -5.16 13.47
C ASP A 9 2.73 -5.10 12.27
N ILE A 10 3.07 -5.84 11.21
CA ILE A 10 2.23 -5.97 10.01
C ILE A 10 1.71 -7.40 10.01
N THR A 11 0.40 -7.55 9.83
CA THR A 11 -0.21 -8.88 9.66
C THR A 11 0.33 -9.56 8.39
N PRO A 12 0.50 -10.90 8.37
CA PRO A 12 0.96 -11.61 7.17
C PRO A 12 0.14 -11.27 5.93
N GLU A 13 -1.18 -11.16 6.07
CA GLU A 13 -2.10 -10.84 4.99
C GLU A 13 -1.87 -9.43 4.42
N ALA A 14 -1.54 -8.46 5.27
CA ALA A 14 -1.18 -7.12 4.83
C ALA A 14 0.17 -7.11 4.08
N SER A 15 1.14 -7.89 4.56
CA SER A 15 2.44 -8.03 3.89
C SER A 15 2.28 -8.66 2.51
N ASP A 16 1.53 -9.77 2.41
CA ASP A 16 1.25 -10.47 1.15
C ASP A 16 0.55 -9.56 0.15
N PHE A 17 -0.38 -8.71 0.62
CA PHE A 17 -1.07 -7.75 -0.23
C PHE A 17 -0.13 -6.67 -0.80
N ILE A 18 0.81 -6.16 0.01
CA ILE A 18 1.78 -5.15 -0.45
C ILE A 18 2.71 -5.75 -1.51
N GLU A 19 3.19 -6.97 -1.29
CA GLU A 19 4.01 -7.70 -2.28
C GLU A 19 3.22 -7.99 -3.56
N LEU A 20 1.95 -8.39 -3.45
CA LEU A 20 1.08 -8.57 -4.62
C LEU A 20 0.98 -7.29 -5.46
N LEU A 21 0.80 -6.12 -4.85
CA LEU A 21 0.74 -4.85 -5.56
C LEU A 21 2.05 -4.51 -6.28
N ARG A 22 3.19 -4.90 -5.71
CA ARG A 22 4.50 -4.78 -6.33
C ARG A 22 4.65 -5.72 -7.52
N GLU A 23 4.30 -6.98 -7.37
CA GLU A 23 4.39 -8.00 -8.42
C GLU A 23 3.51 -7.67 -9.63
N LEU A 24 2.31 -7.13 -9.38
CA LEU A 24 1.40 -6.67 -10.43
C LEU A 24 1.90 -5.38 -11.11
N GLY A 25 2.97 -4.76 -10.64
CA GLY A 25 3.53 -3.54 -11.22
C GLY A 25 2.67 -2.30 -10.99
N HIS A 26 1.76 -2.34 -10.00
CA HIS A 26 0.95 -1.19 -9.60
C HIS A 26 1.73 -0.20 -8.75
N LEU A 27 2.73 -0.68 -8.00
CA LEU A 27 3.61 0.14 -7.18
C LEU A 27 5.06 -0.01 -7.67
N ASP A 28 5.66 1.10 -8.08
CA ASP A 28 7.12 1.19 -8.19
C ASP A 28 7.75 1.36 -6.79
N ASP A 29 9.08 1.31 -6.71
CA ASP A 29 9.78 1.39 -5.41
C ASP A 29 9.44 2.69 -4.64
N GLY A 30 9.18 3.79 -5.34
CA GLY A 30 8.78 5.06 -4.71
C GLY A 30 7.33 5.05 -4.20
N ALA A 31 6.45 4.37 -4.93
CA ALA A 31 5.07 4.12 -4.52
C ALA A 31 5.02 3.24 -3.25
N ILE A 32 5.87 2.21 -3.17
CA ILE A 32 6.01 1.36 -1.99
C ILE A 32 6.50 2.17 -0.79
N GLU A 33 7.50 3.03 -0.97
CA GLU A 33 8.00 3.87 0.13
C GLU A 33 6.91 4.83 0.65
N THR A 34 6.14 5.43 -0.28
CA THR A 34 5.02 6.31 0.07
C THR A 34 3.92 5.54 0.81
N LEU A 35 3.55 4.36 0.31
CA LEU A 35 2.56 3.48 0.93
C LEU A 35 2.99 3.04 2.32
N THR A 36 4.25 2.61 2.46
CA THR A 36 4.84 2.18 3.74
C THR A 36 4.83 3.33 4.73
N THR A 37 5.18 4.54 4.30
CA THR A 37 5.11 5.74 5.13
C THR A 37 3.68 6.02 5.59
N ALA A 38 2.71 5.97 4.68
CA ALA A 38 1.30 6.16 5.03
C ALA A 38 0.80 5.10 6.03
N LEU A 39 1.25 3.86 5.89
CA LEU A 39 0.92 2.78 6.83
C LEU A 39 1.58 2.99 8.20
N MET A 40 2.84 3.44 8.24
CA MET A 40 3.53 3.78 9.48
C MET A 40 2.87 4.97 10.19
N ASP A 41 2.43 5.98 9.46
CA ASP A 41 1.72 7.14 10.03
C ASP A 41 0.32 6.77 10.55
N ALA A 42 -0.36 5.83 9.89
CA ALA A 42 -1.65 5.30 10.33
C ALA A 42 -1.52 4.27 11.47
N ALA A 43 -0.34 3.67 11.63
CA ALA A 43 -0.09 2.64 12.64
C ALA A 43 -0.24 3.21 14.05
N ARG A 44 -0.99 2.50 14.89
CA ARG A 44 -1.13 2.85 16.30
C ARG A 44 -0.13 2.04 17.13
N PRO A 45 0.41 2.59 18.23
CA PRO A 45 1.28 1.83 19.11
C PRO A 45 0.62 0.53 19.58
N ASN A 46 1.34 -0.59 19.46
CA ASN A 46 0.90 -1.94 19.86
C ASN A 46 -0.35 -2.45 19.12
N VAL A 47 -0.65 -1.90 17.94
CA VAL A 47 -1.72 -2.40 17.07
C VAL A 47 -1.10 -2.79 15.74
N ALA A 48 -1.33 -4.03 15.32
CA ALA A 48 -0.83 -4.50 14.04
C ALA A 48 -1.56 -3.82 12.88
N VAL A 49 -0.82 -3.45 11.84
CA VAL A 49 -1.36 -3.01 10.54
C VAL A 49 -2.04 -4.20 9.88
N THR A 50 -3.35 -4.07 9.70
CA THR A 50 -4.19 -5.12 9.13
C THR A 50 -4.24 -5.03 7.60
N LEU A 51 -4.73 -6.09 6.95
CA LEU A 51 -5.02 -6.06 5.51
C LEU A 51 -5.97 -4.90 5.14
N LEU A 52 -6.93 -4.58 6.01
CA LEU A 52 -7.85 -3.46 5.78
C LEU A 52 -7.11 -2.12 5.76
N ASP A 53 -6.13 -1.93 6.66
CA ASP A 53 -5.32 -0.72 6.71
C ASP A 53 -4.43 -0.61 5.46
N ALA A 54 -3.81 -1.73 5.06
CA ALA A 54 -3.03 -1.83 3.83
C ALA A 54 -3.87 -1.48 2.59
N ARG A 55 -5.08 -2.04 2.47
CA ARG A 55 -6.02 -1.72 1.38
C ARG A 55 -6.41 -0.25 1.38
N ARG A 56 -6.70 0.34 2.54
CA ARG A 56 -7.05 1.77 2.64
C ARG A 56 -5.90 2.68 2.20
N ALA A 57 -4.68 2.40 2.66
CA ALA A 57 -3.51 3.16 2.26
C ALA A 57 -3.24 3.03 0.75
N ALA A 58 -3.38 1.81 0.20
CA ALA A 58 -3.21 1.58 -1.23
C ALA A 58 -4.25 2.31 -2.07
N ALA A 59 -5.53 2.24 -1.68
CA ALA A 59 -6.60 2.94 -2.36
C ALA A 59 -6.41 4.47 -2.33
N ALA A 60 -6.00 5.02 -1.18
CA ALA A 60 -5.68 6.44 -1.05
C ALA A 60 -4.50 6.83 -1.96
N TRP A 61 -3.42 6.04 -1.95
CA TRP A 61 -2.26 6.28 -2.80
C TRP A 61 -2.63 6.25 -4.28
N PHE A 62 -3.41 5.26 -4.72
CA PHE A 62 -3.87 5.16 -6.10
C PHE A 62 -4.75 6.34 -6.50
N ALA A 63 -5.67 6.79 -5.64
CA ALA A 63 -6.50 7.95 -5.91
C ALA A 63 -5.66 9.23 -6.09
N ASP A 64 -4.64 9.42 -5.26
CA ASP A 64 -3.77 10.62 -5.31
C ASP A 64 -2.76 10.57 -6.47
N ASN A 65 -2.40 9.38 -6.94
CA ASN A 65 -1.35 9.18 -7.94
C ASN A 65 -1.84 8.63 -9.28
N GLU A 66 -3.15 8.44 -9.47
CA GLU A 66 -3.74 7.87 -10.68
C GLU A 66 -3.23 8.57 -11.95
N SER A 67 -3.20 9.90 -11.92
CA SER A 67 -2.73 10.75 -13.02
C SER A 67 -1.25 10.55 -13.38
N ARG A 68 -0.44 10.10 -12.42
CA ARG A 68 1.00 9.84 -12.55
C ARG A 68 1.30 8.41 -12.96
N LEU A 69 0.33 7.50 -12.84
CA LEU A 69 0.45 6.14 -13.33
C LEU A 69 0.55 6.14 -14.86
N ARG A 70 1.43 5.28 -15.38
CA ARG A 70 1.48 4.94 -16.80
C ARG A 70 0.11 4.38 -17.23
N PRO A 71 -0.34 4.63 -18.49
CA PRO A 71 -1.63 4.14 -18.97
C PRO A 71 -1.85 2.65 -18.73
N GLU A 72 -0.83 1.82 -18.98
CA GLU A 72 -0.91 0.36 -18.81
C GLU A 72 -1.09 -0.03 -17.34
N ALA A 73 -0.43 0.67 -16.42
CA ALA A 73 -0.59 0.43 -14.99
C ALA A 73 -1.98 0.85 -14.49
N ARG A 74 -2.56 1.90 -15.09
CA ARG A 74 -3.92 2.37 -14.79
C ARG A 74 -4.98 1.41 -15.33
N GLU A 75 -4.80 0.88 -16.54
CA GLU A 75 -5.68 -0.15 -17.11
C GLU A 75 -5.67 -1.43 -16.29
N LEU A 76 -4.48 -1.90 -15.90
CA LEU A 76 -4.35 -3.07 -15.03
C LEU A 76 -5.00 -2.81 -13.67
N LEU A 77 -4.79 -1.63 -13.09
CA LEU A 77 -5.37 -1.27 -11.79
C LEU A 77 -6.90 -1.29 -11.86
N ASN A 78 -7.48 -0.74 -12.93
CA ASN A 78 -8.93 -0.75 -13.15
C ASN A 78 -9.47 -2.16 -13.37
N ALA A 79 -8.74 -3.02 -14.09
CA ALA A 79 -9.14 -4.42 -14.32
C ALA A 79 -9.12 -5.24 -13.03
N GLU A 80 -8.11 -5.04 -12.19
CA GLU A 80 -7.93 -5.77 -10.94
C GLU A 80 -8.60 -5.11 -9.73
N TRP A 81 -9.17 -3.90 -9.87
CA TRP A 81 -9.71 -3.11 -8.76
C TRP A 81 -10.73 -3.87 -7.92
N SER A 82 -11.69 -4.53 -8.60
CA SER A 82 -12.71 -5.33 -7.92
C SER A 82 -12.10 -6.53 -7.20
N ARG A 83 -11.01 -7.11 -7.70
CA ARG A 83 -10.31 -8.23 -7.05
C ARG A 83 -9.53 -7.78 -5.82
N LEU A 84 -8.86 -6.62 -5.90
CA LEU A 84 -7.99 -6.10 -4.86
C LEU A 84 -8.78 -5.52 -3.67
N PHE A 85 -9.96 -4.94 -3.95
CA PHE A 85 -10.74 -4.17 -2.97
C PHE A 85 -12.17 -4.67 -2.72
N SER A 86 -12.55 -5.85 -3.20
CA SER A 86 -13.80 -6.53 -2.76
C SER A 86 -13.70 -7.22 -1.41
#